data_AF-E2ZG20-F1
#
_entry.id   AF-E2ZG20-F1
#
_cell.length_a   1.000
_cell.length_b   1.000
_cell.length_c   1.000
_cell.angle_alpha   90.00
_cell.angle_beta   90.00
_cell.angle_gamma   90.00
#
_symmetry.space_group_name_H-M   'P 1'
#
loop_
_entity.id
_entity.type
_entity.pdbx_description
1 polymer ?
#
loop_
_entity_poly.entity_id
_entity_poly.type
_entity_poly.pdbx_seq_one_letter_code
_entity_poly.pdbx_strand_id
1 'polypeptide(L)'
;MQQKWNQNFDGEPMTDIPQKFLNAGCDVYMVMQLRHDEKIFDERFASMRELNRRGKNPDPEHYEVTYYADLPAMWQDVPDNEVLEELFQMFNLSRPQDFEGHSLSVSDVIALKRNGEVSVHYVDSIGF
;
A
#
# COMPACT_ATOMS: atom_id res chain seq x y z
N MET A 1 -26.09 -3.97 -7.10
CA MET A 1 -25.42 -4.52 -5.90
C MET A 1 -24.32 -3.54 -5.54
N GLN A 2 -24.48 -2.79 -4.45
CA GLN A 2 -23.58 -1.70 -4.04
C GLN A 2 -22.38 -2.26 -3.26
N GLN A 3 -21.17 -1.90 -3.74
CA GLN A 3 -19.99 -1.47 -2.98
C GLN A 3 -19.60 -2.28 -1.72
N LYS A 4 -18.84 -3.37 -1.92
CA LYS A 4 -17.91 -3.88 -0.88
C LYS A 4 -16.55 -3.15 -0.88
N TRP A 5 -16.21 -2.50 -1.99
CA TRP A 5 -14.97 -1.74 -2.24
C TRP A 5 -14.70 -0.56 -1.31
N ASN A 6 -15.57 -0.27 -0.35
CA ASN A 6 -15.43 0.85 0.57
C ASN A 6 -15.39 0.36 2.03
N GLN A 7 -15.21 -0.93 2.30
CA GLN A 7 -15.22 -1.50 3.64
C GLN A 7 -13.90 -2.20 3.96
N ASN A 8 -13.35 -1.95 5.15
CA ASN A 8 -12.16 -2.64 5.65
C ASN A 8 -12.51 -4.00 6.28
N PHE A 9 -11.52 -4.71 6.85
CA PHE A 9 -11.69 -6.02 7.50
C PHE A 9 -12.74 -6.07 8.62
N ASP A 10 -12.95 -4.94 9.30
CA ASP A 10 -13.93 -4.81 10.38
C ASP A 10 -15.29 -4.27 9.89
N GLY A 11 -15.46 -4.07 8.57
CA GLY A 11 -16.67 -3.53 7.97
C GLY A 11 -16.79 -2.00 8.05
N GLU A 12 -15.75 -1.31 8.52
CA GLU A 12 -15.72 0.16 8.61
C GLU A 12 -15.44 0.81 7.25
N PRO A 13 -15.95 2.02 7.00
CA PRO A 13 -15.66 2.77 5.79
C PRO A 13 -14.15 2.91 5.54
N MET A 14 -13.70 2.65 4.32
CA MET A 14 -12.28 2.79 3.93
C MET A 14 -11.76 4.21 4.09
N THR A 15 -12.64 5.22 4.14
CA THR A 15 -12.29 6.61 4.44
C THR A 15 -11.62 6.78 5.81
N ASP A 16 -11.84 5.85 6.74
CA ASP A 16 -11.31 5.92 8.09
C ASP A 16 -10.03 5.08 8.25
N ILE A 17 -9.61 4.30 7.24
CA ILE A 17 -8.41 3.47 7.31
C ILE A 17 -7.14 4.29 7.54
N PRO A 18 -6.87 5.40 6.82
CA PRO A 18 -5.66 6.18 7.08
C PRO A 18 -5.58 6.64 8.53
N GLN A 19 -6.72 7.04 9.12
CA GLN A 19 -6.78 7.44 10.52
C GLN A 19 -6.62 6.23 11.48
N LYS A 20 -7.21 5.07 11.16
CA LYS A 20 -7.00 3.82 11.90
C LYS A 20 -5.53 3.41 11.90
N PHE A 21 -4.87 3.47 10.75
CA PHE A 21 -3.43 3.22 10.60
C PHE A 21 -2.61 4.17 11.49
N LEU A 22 -2.86 5.48 11.39
CA LEU A 22 -2.18 6.48 12.22
C LEU A 22 -2.43 6.31 13.72
N ASN A 23 -3.58 5.76 14.12
CA ASN A 23 -3.94 5.55 15.53
C ASN A 23 -3.65 4.13 16.05
N ALA A 24 -3.21 3.19 15.20
CA ALA A 24 -2.93 1.82 15.60
C ALA A 24 -1.93 1.74 16.77
N GLY A 25 -2.25 0.94 17.79
CA GLY A 25 -1.37 0.70 18.94
C GLY A 25 -0.31 -0.38 18.70
N CYS A 26 -0.32 -1.02 17.54
CA CYS A 26 0.57 -2.09 17.11
C CYS A 26 1.23 -1.74 15.78
N ASP A 27 2.19 -2.58 15.38
CA ASP A 27 2.83 -2.50 14.08
C ASP A 27 1.84 -2.96 12.99
N VAL A 28 1.62 -2.11 12.00
CA VAL A 28 0.62 -2.31 10.93
C VAL A 28 1.19 -1.89 9.58
N TYR A 29 0.59 -2.38 8.51
CA TYR A 29 0.90 -1.93 7.15
C TYR A 29 -0.37 -1.68 6.35
N MET A 30 -0.21 -0.87 5.30
CA MET A 30 -1.26 -0.51 4.37
C MET A 30 -0.73 -0.60 2.94
N VAL A 31 -1.52 -1.20 2.05
CA VAL A 31 -1.26 -1.21 0.61
C VAL A 31 -2.17 -0.18 -0.04
N MET A 32 -1.58 0.64 -0.90
CA MET A 32 -2.30 1.63 -1.69
C MET A 32 -1.98 1.43 -3.16
N GLN A 33 -3.01 1.50 -4.01
CA GLN A 33 -2.88 1.33 -5.45
C GLN A 33 -3.48 2.54 -6.17
N LEU A 34 -2.94 2.87 -7.34
CA LEU A 34 -3.46 3.98 -8.14
C LEU A 34 -4.91 3.71 -8.54
N ARG A 35 -5.74 4.74 -8.40
CA ARG A 35 -7.16 4.64 -8.76
C ARG A 35 -7.33 4.39 -10.26
N HIS A 36 -8.49 3.84 -10.60
CA HIS A 36 -8.82 3.57 -11.99
C HIS A 36 -9.39 4.79 -12.73
N ASP A 37 -8.71 5.94 -12.69
CA ASP A 37 -9.10 7.18 -13.42
C ASP A 37 -8.22 7.37 -14.67
N GLU A 38 -8.84 7.80 -15.78
CA GLU A 38 -8.16 8.11 -17.04
C GLU A 38 -7.15 9.26 -16.89
N LYS A 39 -7.38 10.17 -15.94
CA LYS A 39 -6.51 11.34 -15.70
C LYS A 39 -5.14 10.98 -15.13
N ILE A 40 -5.03 9.83 -14.47
CA ILE A 40 -3.81 9.35 -13.79
C ILE A 40 -3.20 8.14 -14.50
N PHE A 41 -3.67 7.87 -15.72
CA PHE A 41 -3.19 6.74 -16.51
C PHE A 41 -1.69 6.83 -16.80
N ASP A 42 -1.14 8.04 -16.95
CA ASP A 42 0.28 8.24 -17.24
C ASP A 42 1.20 7.97 -16.03
N GLU A 43 0.64 7.87 -14.83
CA GLU A 43 1.35 7.55 -13.58
C GLU A 43 1.42 6.04 -13.34
N ARG A 44 0.52 5.26 -13.95
CA ARG A 44 0.56 3.80 -13.84
C ARG A 44 1.83 3.22 -14.41
N PHE A 45 2.47 2.35 -13.64
CA PHE A 45 3.73 1.70 -13.96
C PHE A 45 4.89 2.67 -14.22
N ALA A 46 4.76 3.95 -13.84
CA ALA A 46 5.87 4.89 -13.91
C ALA A 46 6.80 4.68 -12.71
N SER A 47 8.09 4.48 -12.95
CA SER A 47 9.07 4.59 -11.86
C SER A 47 9.13 6.02 -11.32
N MET A 48 9.58 6.21 -10.08
CA MET A 48 9.99 7.49 -9.50
C MET A 48 10.93 8.24 -10.44
N ARG A 49 11.86 7.55 -11.11
CA ARG A 49 12.73 8.17 -12.12
C ARG A 49 11.95 8.73 -13.31
N GLU A 50 10.90 8.06 -13.76
CA GLU A 50 10.04 8.54 -14.84
C GLU A 50 9.14 9.69 -14.40
N LEU A 51 8.53 9.60 -13.21
CA LEU A 51 7.75 10.68 -12.62
C LEU A 51 8.61 11.96 -12.49
N ASN A 52 9.80 11.83 -11.90
CA ASN A 52 10.74 12.93 -11.73
C ASN A 52 11.16 13.56 -13.06
N ARG A 53 11.40 12.77 -14.11
CA ARG A 53 11.72 13.28 -15.46
C ARG A 53 10.58 14.10 -16.07
N ARG A 54 9.33 13.86 -15.65
CA ARG A 54 8.15 14.61 -16.05
C ARG A 54 7.82 15.77 -15.11
N GLY A 55 8.64 15.97 -14.06
CA GLY A 55 8.38 16.97 -13.03
C GLY A 55 7.21 16.62 -12.10
N LYS A 56 6.88 15.33 -12.00
CA LYS A 56 5.81 14.79 -11.15
C LYS A 56 6.39 14.07 -9.92
N ASN A 57 5.58 13.98 -8.87
CA ASN A 57 5.76 13.07 -7.74
C ASN A 57 4.46 12.27 -7.56
N PRO A 58 4.47 11.11 -6.88
CA PRO A 58 3.25 10.43 -6.51
C PRO A 58 2.35 11.35 -5.67
N ASP A 59 1.09 11.50 -6.08
CA ASP A 59 0.08 12.29 -5.36
C ASP A 59 -0.81 11.36 -4.53
N PRO A 60 -0.84 11.47 -3.19
CA PRO A 60 -1.69 10.64 -2.33
C PRO A 60 -3.17 10.64 -2.72
N GLU A 61 -3.71 11.71 -3.32
CA GLU A 61 -5.12 11.76 -3.73
C GLU A 61 -5.43 10.85 -4.94
N HIS A 62 -4.40 10.43 -5.67
CA HIS A 62 -4.52 9.51 -6.80
C HIS A 62 -4.59 8.05 -6.36
N TYR A 63 -4.37 7.77 -5.08
CA TYR A 63 -4.36 6.43 -4.53
C TYR A 63 -5.65 6.10 -3.80
N GLU A 64 -5.97 4.81 -3.77
CA GLU A 64 -6.91 4.24 -2.82
C GLU A 64 -6.18 3.20 -1.98
N VAL A 65 -6.53 3.15 -0.70
CA VAL A 65 -6.13 2.02 0.15
C VAL A 65 -6.78 0.78 -0.42
N THR A 66 -6.06 -0.33 -0.58
CA THR A 66 -6.65 -1.61 -1.04
C THR A 66 -6.45 -2.73 -0.04
N TYR A 67 -5.58 -2.52 0.96
CA TYR A 67 -5.37 -3.46 2.05
C TYR A 67 -4.83 -2.75 3.29
N TYR A 68 -5.18 -3.26 4.47
CA TYR A 68 -4.68 -2.78 5.77
C TYR A 68 -4.66 -3.95 6.76
N ALA A 69 -3.51 -4.26 7.35
CA ALA A 69 -3.45 -5.34 8.32
C ALA A 69 -2.32 -5.13 9.34
N ASP A 70 -2.39 -5.91 10.41
CA ASP A 70 -1.33 -5.99 11.40
C ASP A 70 -0.09 -6.66 10.79
N LEU A 71 1.10 -6.16 11.13
CA LEU A 71 2.33 -6.85 10.81
C LEU A 71 2.45 -8.12 11.68
N PRO A 72 2.85 -9.27 11.10
CA PRO A 72 3.11 -10.47 11.89
C PRO A 72 4.11 -10.21 13.01
N ALA A 73 3.83 -10.70 14.22
CA ALA A 73 4.73 -10.52 15.38
C ALA A 73 6.16 -11.04 15.12
N MET A 74 6.31 -12.05 14.26
CA MET A 74 7.62 -12.58 13.85
C MET A 74 8.48 -11.58 13.04
N TRP A 75 7.89 -10.50 12.54
CA TRP A 75 8.60 -9.45 11.80
C TRP A 75 8.97 -8.25 12.67
N GLN A 76 8.70 -8.29 13.98
CA GLN A 76 8.95 -7.17 14.90
C GLN A 76 10.42 -6.71 14.92
N ASP A 77 11.37 -7.64 14.85
CA ASP A 77 12.81 -7.35 14.86
C ASP A 77 13.44 -7.40 13.46
N VAL A 78 12.64 -7.63 12.42
CA VAL A 78 13.11 -7.70 11.03
C VAL A 78 13.31 -6.29 10.49
N PRO A 79 14.42 -5.98 9.78
CA PRO A 79 14.63 -4.67 9.15
C PRO A 79 13.52 -4.31 8.14
N ASP A 80 13.18 -3.03 8.02
CA ASP A 80 12.11 -2.55 7.13
C ASP A 80 12.28 -3.02 5.67
N ASN A 81 13.50 -3.01 5.14
CA ASN A 81 13.75 -3.47 3.77
C ASN A 81 13.43 -4.95 3.58
N GLU A 82 13.69 -5.79 4.57
CA GLU A 82 13.34 -7.22 4.51
C GLU A 82 11.84 -7.41 4.66
N VAL A 83 11.17 -6.66 5.55
CA VAL A 83 9.70 -6.66 5.67
C VAL A 83 9.04 -6.27 4.34
N LEU A 84 9.55 -5.24 3.66
CA LEU A 84 9.03 -4.79 2.38
C LEU A 84 9.18 -5.86 1.29
N GLU A 85 10.31 -6.54 1.22
CA GLU A 85 10.52 -7.65 0.27
C GLU A 85 9.58 -8.84 0.55
N GLU A 86 9.37 -9.18 1.82
CA GLU A 86 8.43 -10.24 2.21
C GLU A 86 6.98 -9.87 1.87
N LEU A 87 6.57 -8.61 2.11
CA LEU A 87 5.26 -8.11 1.68
C LEU A 87 5.13 -8.16 0.15
N PHE A 88 6.15 -7.73 -0.58
CA PHE A 88 6.16 -7.77 -2.04
C PHE A 88 5.97 -9.20 -2.56
N GLN A 89 6.68 -10.18 -1.99
CA GLN A 89 6.52 -11.60 -2.32
C GLN A 89 5.14 -12.12 -1.94
N MET A 90 4.64 -11.79 -0.75
CA MET A 90 3.33 -12.24 -0.27
C MET A 90 2.22 -11.81 -1.23
N PHE A 91 2.12 -10.52 -1.58
CA PHE A 91 1.05 -10.02 -2.45
C PHE A 91 1.15 -10.52 -3.91
N ASN A 92 2.33 -10.98 -4.34
CA ASN A 92 2.55 -11.50 -5.70
C ASN A 92 2.48 -13.02 -5.82
N LEU A 93 2.91 -13.77 -4.80
CA LEU A 93 3.03 -15.23 -4.83
C LEU A 93 2.06 -15.95 -3.91
N SER A 94 1.69 -15.34 -2.79
CA SER A 94 0.87 -15.95 -1.72
C SER A 94 -0.16 -14.96 -1.20
N ARG A 95 -0.94 -14.42 -2.14
CA ARG A 95 -1.85 -13.31 -1.94
C ARG A 95 -2.85 -13.62 -0.81
N PRO A 96 -3.09 -12.68 0.13
CA PRO A 96 -4.15 -12.83 1.13
C PRO A 96 -5.51 -13.08 0.46
N GLN A 97 -6.33 -13.96 1.04
CA GLN A 97 -7.58 -14.41 0.44
C GLN A 97 -8.62 -13.28 0.27
N ASP A 98 -8.52 -12.29 1.14
CA ASP A 98 -9.38 -11.12 1.28
C ASP A 98 -8.77 -9.86 0.66
N PHE A 99 -7.62 -9.96 -0.01
CA PHE A 99 -7.07 -8.87 -0.79
C PHE A 99 -7.78 -8.76 -2.15
N GLU A 100 -8.56 -7.70 -2.31
CA GLU A 100 -9.32 -7.41 -3.53
C GLU A 100 -8.53 -6.57 -4.56
N GLY A 101 -7.32 -6.10 -4.21
CA GLY A 101 -6.45 -5.35 -5.11
C GLY A 101 -5.72 -6.22 -6.15
N HIS A 102 -4.92 -5.57 -7.00
CA HIS A 102 -4.07 -6.26 -7.97
C HIS A 102 -2.71 -6.64 -7.37
N SER A 103 -1.97 -7.49 -8.07
CA SER A 103 -0.58 -7.80 -7.73
C SER A 103 0.24 -6.53 -7.54
N LEU A 104 1.11 -6.49 -6.55
CA LEU A 104 1.99 -5.34 -6.35
C LEU A 104 2.89 -5.16 -7.55
N SER A 105 2.93 -3.92 -8.04
CA SER A 105 3.61 -3.52 -9.26
C SER A 105 4.17 -2.12 -9.13
N VAL A 106 5.02 -1.72 -10.08
CA VAL A 106 5.52 -0.35 -10.15
C VAL A 106 4.34 0.61 -10.04
N SER A 107 4.50 1.68 -9.26
CA SER A 107 3.46 2.67 -8.90
C SER A 107 2.55 2.36 -7.73
N ASP A 108 2.58 1.13 -7.19
CA ASP A 108 1.92 0.84 -5.91
C ASP A 108 2.74 1.36 -4.72
N VAL A 109 2.08 1.51 -3.58
CA VAL A 109 2.71 2.05 -2.36
C VAL A 109 2.39 1.16 -1.16
N ILE A 110 3.41 0.91 -0.33
CA ILE A 110 3.26 0.33 1.00
C ILE A 110 3.57 1.40 2.04
N ALA A 111 2.64 1.64 2.96
CA ALA A 111 2.94 2.36 4.19
C ALA A 111 3.14 1.37 5.34
N LEU A 112 4.22 1.52 6.09
CA LEU A 112 4.50 0.80 7.31
C LEU A 112 4.33 1.76 8.49
N LYS A 113 3.72 1.27 9.56
CA LYS A 113 3.78 1.92 10.86
C LYS A 113 4.38 0.94 11.84
N ARG A 114 5.56 1.26 12.36
CA ARG A 114 6.31 0.41 13.29
C ARG A 114 6.88 1.23 14.42
N ASN A 115 6.76 0.75 15.65
CA ASN A 115 7.23 1.47 16.85
C ASN A 115 6.73 2.93 16.93
N GLY A 116 5.53 3.19 16.38
CA GLY A 116 4.93 4.53 16.31
C GLY A 116 5.45 5.43 15.18
N GLU A 117 6.45 5.00 14.40
CA GLU A 117 6.96 5.72 13.24
C GLU A 117 6.27 5.25 11.95
N VAL A 118 6.02 6.18 11.03
CA VAL A 118 5.41 5.88 9.72
C VAL A 118 6.44 6.07 8.62
N SER A 119 6.59 5.06 7.78
CA SER A 119 7.39 5.11 6.55
C SER A 119 6.52 4.72 5.35
N VAL A 120 6.78 5.35 4.20
CA VAL A 120 5.98 5.19 2.97
C VAL A 120 6.92 4.85 1.83
N HIS A 121 6.65 3.73 1.16
CA HIS A 121 7.55 3.09 0.22
C HIS A 121 6.84 2.88 -1.11
N TYR A 122 7.43 3.45 -2.16
CA TYR A 122 6.93 3.35 -3.53
C TYR A 122 7.56 2.14 -4.20
N VAL A 123 6.78 1.30 -4.86
CA VAL A 123 7.32 0.22 -5.68
C VAL A 123 7.91 0.83 -6.95
N ASP A 124 9.24 0.92 -7.04
CA ASP A 124 9.95 1.59 -8.13
C ASP A 124 10.35 0.64 -9.27
N SER A 125 10.42 -0.67 -8.98
CA SER A 125 10.79 -1.70 -9.95
C SER A 125 10.13 -3.05 -9.64
N ILE A 126 10.90 -4.14 -9.59
CA ILE A 126 10.47 -5.42 -9.02
C ILE A 126 10.80 -5.37 -7.52
N GLY A 127 10.25 -4.37 -6.81
CA GLY A 127 10.61 -4.03 -5.43
C GLY A 127 10.65 -2.52 -5.16
N PHE A 128 11.22 -2.13 -4.02
CA PHE A 128 11.26 -0.77 -3.46
C PHE A 128 12.59 -0.05 -3.69
#